data_AF-A0A1V9EFB0-F1
#
_entry.id   AF-A0A1V9EFB0-F1
#
_cell.length_a   1.000
_cell.length_b   1.000
_cell.length_c   1.000
_cell.angle_alpha   90.00
_cell.angle_beta   90.00
_cell.angle_gamma   90.00
#
_symmetry.space_group_name_H-M   'P 1'
#
loop_
_entity.id
_entity.type
_entity.pdbx_description
1 polymer ?
#
loop_
_entity_poly.entity_id
_entity_poly.type
_entity_poly.pdbx_seq_one_letter_code
_entity_poly.pdbx_strand_id
1 'polypeptide(L)'
;MDILDNIMFASFFRQLTGSRPIESDYIANPATFPLPVISNPATPLVPVYNYTLGNKLGYCIVDDPQFIEKGILRHWFDVNEKAIYAGPGSTPQYSSFLYTSNYHMIYGYLIENTRILQIFEKVIDKYLNDEELGIADNFSTFNWIQNSERLFFKSDVPKQTNLRSILRPNSDNSRRNAYFRMFGMDLAFGDIDPQNASKPYIKARASNQQFIVLFERYLSEIWQGFINAKNTSGANTADVNILVELAQEIREILIARRGSVAATSYGRLNLSKEEYSSVLMNSWFSFIVSYNSPIVNYLNAQSSTVGERLMKIGTKVGIPAHSKCQALFDMAGSAANILLAVEANGLLDDPNWVQQMLTSFQGPATLLNATQRKFMDDFLTVINNWEKATGHRIKNPEANIRGTVKISSNGAPAPVKPRTQLN
;
A
#
# COMPACT_ATOMS: atom_id res chain seq x y z
N MET A 1 -0.10 0.00 7.87
CA MET A 1 1.27 0.17 7.38
C MET A 1 1.41 1.63 7.01
N ASP A 2 2.25 2.37 7.71
CA ASP A 2 2.31 3.82 7.53
C ASP A 2 3.78 4.25 7.41
N ILE A 3 4.20 4.44 6.16
CA ILE A 3 5.51 4.97 5.80
C ILE A 3 5.74 6.38 6.35
N LEU A 4 4.67 7.17 6.58
CA LEU A 4 4.80 8.50 7.18
C LEU A 4 5.29 8.39 8.61
N ASP A 5 4.78 7.44 9.38
CA ASP A 5 5.26 7.22 10.74
C ASP A 5 6.76 6.87 10.78
N ASN A 6 7.23 6.04 9.84
CA ASN A 6 8.65 5.69 9.72
C ASN A 6 9.52 6.88 9.30
N ILE A 7 9.04 7.72 8.38
CA ILE A 7 9.75 8.93 7.93
C ILE A 7 9.81 9.98 9.05
N MET A 8 8.71 10.16 9.79
CA MET A 8 8.69 10.98 10.99
C MET A 8 9.73 10.48 12.00
N PHE A 9 9.74 9.17 12.28
CA PHE A 9 10.72 8.59 13.18
C PHE A 9 12.16 8.87 12.71
N ALA A 10 12.45 8.63 11.44
CA ALA A 10 13.76 8.88 10.84
C ALA A 10 14.19 10.36 10.89
N SER A 11 13.22 11.28 10.87
CA SER A 11 13.49 12.73 10.93
C SER A 11 13.91 13.19 12.33
N PHE A 12 13.33 12.61 13.37
CA PHE A 12 13.49 13.10 14.75
C PHE A 12 14.44 12.27 15.63
N PHE A 13 14.63 10.98 15.34
CA PHE A 13 15.31 10.08 16.29
C PHE A 13 16.73 9.66 15.87
N ARG A 14 17.65 9.81 16.82
CA ARG A 14 19.12 9.91 16.71
C ARG A 14 19.88 8.57 16.60
N GLN A 15 19.22 7.43 16.75
CA GLN A 15 19.91 6.27 17.36
C GLN A 15 20.79 5.40 16.45
N LEU A 16 20.75 5.57 15.12
CA LEU A 16 21.31 4.54 14.24
C LEU A 16 22.75 4.76 13.76
N THR A 17 23.25 6.01 13.68
CA THR A 17 24.58 6.27 13.07
C THR A 17 25.40 7.39 13.73
N GLY A 18 25.01 7.90 14.90
CA GLY A 18 25.70 9.03 15.54
C GLY A 18 25.54 10.38 14.84
N SER A 19 24.72 10.45 13.77
CA SER A 19 24.33 11.70 13.10
C SER A 19 23.38 12.54 13.96
N ARG A 20 23.46 13.87 13.83
CA ARG A 20 22.52 14.80 14.46
C ARG A 20 21.09 14.59 13.91
N PRO A 21 20.03 14.91 14.69
CA PRO A 21 18.68 15.06 14.14
C PRO A 21 18.71 15.91 12.87
N ILE A 22 17.76 15.69 11.98
CA ILE A 22 17.66 16.52 10.78
C ILE A 22 17.34 17.93 11.23
N GLU A 23 18.27 18.85 11.02
CA GLU A 23 18.04 20.26 11.29
C GLU A 23 17.29 20.85 10.08
N SER A 24 16.25 21.64 10.37
CA SER A 24 15.69 22.52 9.36
C SER A 24 16.68 23.66 9.14
N ASP A 25 16.88 24.04 7.89
CA ASP A 25 17.78 25.15 7.56
C ASP A 25 17.14 26.51 7.94
N TYR A 26 15.84 26.50 8.29
CA TYR A 26 15.02 27.69 8.59
C TYR A 26 14.42 27.67 10.00
N ILE A 27 14.30 26.51 10.64
CA ILE A 27 13.73 26.36 11.98
C ILE A 27 14.82 25.85 12.92
N ALA A 28 15.29 26.72 13.82
CA ALA A 28 16.34 26.42 14.80
C ALA A 28 15.99 25.30 15.79
N ASN A 29 14.72 24.87 15.84
CA ASN A 29 14.22 23.80 16.68
C ASN A 29 12.92 23.22 16.07
N PRO A 30 12.99 22.26 15.12
CA PRO A 30 11.78 21.66 14.57
C PRO A 30 10.97 21.06 15.73
N ALA A 31 9.65 21.27 15.72
CA ALA A 31 8.76 20.88 16.81
C ALA A 31 9.13 19.48 17.35
N THR A 32 9.30 19.36 18.67
CA THR A 32 9.59 18.07 19.29
C THR A 32 8.34 17.22 19.22
N PHE A 33 8.24 16.35 18.22
CA PHE A 33 7.17 15.36 18.18
C PHE A 33 7.47 14.29 19.24
N PRO A 34 6.44 13.88 20.01
CA PRO A 34 6.63 12.86 21.04
C PRO A 34 7.06 11.53 20.41
N LEU A 35 7.68 10.65 21.22
CA LEU A 35 7.93 9.27 20.82
C LEU A 35 6.61 8.60 20.38
N PRO A 36 6.62 7.77 19.34
CA PRO A 36 5.44 7.07 18.87
C PRO A 36 4.89 6.12 19.95
N VAL A 37 3.57 5.97 19.99
CA VAL A 37 2.93 5.00 20.89
C VAL A 37 2.99 3.61 20.27
N ILE A 38 3.38 2.60 21.05
CA ILE A 38 3.39 1.20 20.63
C ILE A 38 1.94 0.72 20.55
N SER A 39 1.40 0.57 19.35
CA SER A 39 0.00 0.14 19.19
C SER A 39 -0.17 -1.36 19.03
N ASN A 40 0.90 -2.15 18.85
CA ASN A 40 0.73 -3.60 18.69
C ASN A 40 2.03 -4.41 18.93
N PRO A 41 2.25 -5.01 20.12
CA PRO A 41 3.35 -5.93 20.34
C PRO A 41 3.13 -7.32 19.69
N ALA A 42 1.94 -7.60 19.15
CA ALA A 42 1.53 -8.94 18.71
C ALA A 42 1.88 -9.29 17.25
N THR A 43 2.51 -8.41 16.46
CA THR A 43 3.02 -8.76 15.12
C THR A 43 4.54 -8.65 15.09
N PRO A 44 5.28 -9.74 15.37
CA PRO A 44 6.74 -9.71 15.43
C PRO A 44 7.42 -9.33 14.11
N LEU A 45 6.72 -9.36 12.98
CA LEU A 45 7.28 -9.01 11.67
C LEU A 45 7.17 -7.51 11.31
N VAL A 46 6.18 -6.77 11.83
CA VAL A 46 5.97 -5.36 11.48
C VAL A 46 5.39 -4.59 12.68
N PRO A 47 6.20 -4.18 13.66
CA PRO A 47 5.77 -3.17 14.64
C PRO A 47 5.46 -1.86 13.90
N VAL A 48 4.21 -1.41 14.02
CA VAL A 48 3.72 -0.16 13.42
C VAL A 48 3.93 0.95 14.45
N TYR A 49 4.75 1.93 14.10
CA TYR A 49 4.76 3.21 14.81
C TYR A 49 3.40 3.85 14.59
N ASN A 50 2.73 4.29 15.65
CA ASN A 50 1.51 5.05 15.51
C ASN A 50 1.71 6.43 16.12
N TYR A 51 2.08 7.40 15.26
CA TYR A 51 1.89 8.80 15.60
C TYR A 51 0.38 9.13 15.53
N THR A 52 -0.05 10.04 16.39
CA THR A 52 -1.43 10.54 16.35
C THR A 52 -1.71 11.27 15.03
N LEU A 53 -2.97 11.38 14.62
CA LEU A 53 -3.35 12.12 13.42
C LEU A 53 -2.84 13.57 13.46
N GLY A 54 -2.87 14.21 14.64
CA GLY A 54 -2.34 15.56 14.83
C GLY A 54 -0.83 15.64 14.60
N ASN A 55 -0.06 14.66 15.06
CA ASN A 55 1.39 14.62 14.84
C ASN A 55 1.72 14.42 13.35
N LYS A 56 1.01 13.49 12.68
CA LYS A 56 1.18 13.24 11.24
C LYS A 56 0.84 14.48 10.41
N LEU A 57 -0.28 15.13 10.73
CA LEU A 57 -0.67 16.37 10.07
C LEU A 57 0.38 17.45 10.30
N GLY A 58 0.81 17.65 11.55
CA GLY A 58 1.85 18.61 11.91
C GLY A 58 3.14 18.41 11.12
N TYR A 59 3.56 17.16 10.90
CA TYR A 59 4.70 16.85 10.05
C TYR A 59 4.47 17.19 8.57
N CYS A 60 3.29 16.88 8.04
CA CYS A 60 2.98 17.13 6.62
C CYS A 60 2.83 18.62 6.27
N ILE A 61 2.67 19.50 7.28
CA ILE A 61 2.47 20.95 7.11
C ILE A 61 3.67 21.78 7.58
N VAL A 62 4.82 21.17 7.83
CA VAL A 62 6.06 21.89 8.17
C VAL A 62 6.40 22.89 7.05
N ASP A 63 6.74 24.12 7.42
CA ASP A 63 7.07 25.22 6.48
C ASP A 63 8.28 24.93 5.59
N ASP A 64 9.23 24.15 6.10
CA ASP A 64 10.43 23.74 5.41
C ASP A 64 10.25 22.36 4.77
N PRO A 65 9.89 22.25 3.48
CA PRO A 65 9.76 20.96 2.81
C PRO A 65 11.09 20.20 2.70
N GLN A 66 12.24 20.89 2.76
CA GLN A 66 13.54 20.22 2.73
C GLN A 66 13.75 19.36 3.98
N PHE A 67 13.15 19.74 5.11
CA PHE A 67 13.13 18.90 6.30
C PHE A 67 12.47 17.54 6.02
N ILE A 68 11.32 17.54 5.34
CA ILE A 68 10.61 16.31 4.95
C ILE A 68 11.42 15.51 3.93
N GLU A 69 12.03 16.17 2.94
CA GLU A 69 12.89 15.52 1.95
C GLU A 69 14.10 14.84 2.59
N LYS A 70 14.80 15.53 3.49
CA LYS A 70 15.91 14.97 4.26
C LYS A 70 15.42 13.77 5.09
N GLY A 71 14.22 13.84 5.67
CA GLY A 71 13.57 12.72 6.38
C GLY A 71 13.34 11.50 5.50
N ILE A 72 12.80 11.70 4.29
CA ILE A 72 12.60 10.64 3.29
C ILE A 72 13.93 10.01 2.88
N LEU A 73 14.96 10.83 2.64
CA LEU A 73 16.29 10.35 2.27
C LEU A 73 16.95 9.57 3.42
N ARG A 74 16.78 10.04 4.65
CA ARG A 74 17.28 9.36 5.84
C ARG A 74 16.59 8.01 6.02
N HIS A 75 15.28 7.99 5.92
CA HIS A 75 14.52 6.74 6.02
C HIS A 75 14.93 5.74 4.92
N TRP A 76 15.09 6.20 3.68
CA TRP A 76 15.61 5.36 2.60
C TRP A 76 17.01 4.78 2.92
N PHE A 77 17.90 5.59 3.49
CA PHE A 77 19.22 5.13 3.94
C PHE A 77 19.11 4.06 5.04
N ASP A 78 18.31 4.31 6.07
CA ASP A 78 18.12 3.36 7.19
C ASP A 78 17.56 2.00 6.72
N VAL A 79 16.61 2.02 5.76
CA VAL A 79 16.07 0.79 5.14
C VAL A 79 17.16 0.01 4.39
N ASN A 80 18.11 0.70 3.76
CA ASN A 80 19.20 0.07 3.00
C ASN A 80 20.32 -0.49 3.88
N GLU A 81 20.59 0.15 5.02
CA GLU A 81 21.57 -0.30 6.01
C GLU A 81 20.99 -1.32 7.00
N LYS A 82 19.73 -1.76 6.80
CA LYS A 82 19.02 -2.69 7.70
C LYS A 82 19.00 -2.20 9.15
N ALA A 83 18.94 -0.88 9.32
CA ALA A 83 19.06 -0.27 10.62
C ALA A 83 17.82 -0.57 11.47
N ILE A 84 18.00 -0.99 12.72
CA ILE A 84 16.87 -1.27 13.62
C ILE A 84 16.51 0.00 14.38
N TYR A 85 15.32 0.52 14.13
CA TYR A 85 14.79 1.61 14.94
C TYR A 85 14.53 1.09 16.37
N ALA A 86 15.40 1.43 17.32
CA ALA A 86 15.24 1.10 18.73
C ALA A 86 14.75 2.33 19.51
N GLY A 87 13.94 2.10 20.54
CA GLY A 87 13.65 3.11 21.56
C GLY A 87 14.80 3.19 22.56
N PRO A 88 14.95 4.31 23.30
CA PRO A 88 15.91 4.39 24.39
C PRO A 88 15.63 3.31 25.44
N GLY A 89 16.58 2.39 25.67
CA GLY A 89 16.54 1.44 26.79
C GLY A 89 15.70 0.17 26.62
N SER A 90 15.22 -0.15 25.41
CA SER A 90 14.45 -1.38 25.14
C SER A 90 15.15 -2.32 24.15
N THR A 91 14.89 -3.62 24.25
CA THR A 91 15.17 -4.60 23.17
C THR A 91 14.58 -4.08 21.85
N PRO A 92 15.25 -4.31 20.70
CA PRO A 92 14.81 -3.80 19.41
C PRO A 92 13.40 -4.34 19.07
N GLN A 93 12.38 -3.49 19.22
CA GLN A 93 10.98 -3.84 18.96
C GLN A 93 10.29 -2.89 17.98
N TYR A 94 11.05 -2.05 17.27
CA TYR A 94 10.48 -1.10 16.32
C TYR A 94 11.14 -1.28 14.95
N SER A 95 10.31 -1.39 13.92
CA SER A 95 10.52 -1.93 12.56
C SER A 95 11.89 -2.58 12.27
N SER A 96 11.90 -3.91 12.11
CA SER A 96 13.05 -4.61 11.54
C SER A 96 12.99 -4.56 10.02
N PHE A 97 13.96 -3.92 9.36
CA PHE A 97 14.16 -4.01 7.90
C PHE A 97 15.08 -5.19 7.52
N LEU A 98 15.27 -6.14 8.45
CA LEU A 98 16.25 -7.22 8.32
C LEU A 98 15.96 -8.14 7.12
N TYR A 99 14.68 -8.30 6.78
CA TYR A 99 14.18 -9.26 5.79
C TYR A 99 13.56 -8.60 4.55
N THR A 100 12.82 -7.50 4.70
CA THR A 100 12.18 -6.74 3.60
C THR A 100 12.01 -5.27 4.00
N SER A 101 11.73 -4.37 3.04
CA SER A 101 11.14 -3.09 3.44
C SER A 101 9.76 -3.38 4.02
N ASN A 102 9.33 -2.69 5.07
CA ASN A 102 7.96 -2.84 5.61
C ASN A 102 6.88 -2.30 4.66
N TYR A 103 7.17 -2.25 3.36
CA TYR A 103 6.36 -1.72 2.29
C TYR A 103 6.30 -2.75 1.19
N HIS A 104 5.11 -2.95 0.63
CA HIS A 104 4.94 -3.83 -0.51
C HIS A 104 4.26 -3.08 -1.65
N MET A 105 4.78 -3.27 -2.87
CA MET A 105 4.31 -2.59 -4.08
C MET A 105 2.81 -2.82 -4.34
N ILE A 106 2.24 -3.92 -3.84
CA ILE A 106 0.79 -4.18 -3.94
C ILE A 106 -0.05 -3.08 -3.28
N TYR A 107 0.43 -2.47 -2.19
CA TYR A 107 -0.26 -1.35 -1.55
C TYR A 107 -0.37 -0.19 -2.53
N GLY A 108 0.76 0.18 -3.16
CA GLY A 108 0.80 1.22 -4.19
C GLY A 108 -0.15 0.92 -5.34
N TYR A 109 -0.12 -0.31 -5.86
CA TYR A 109 -1.01 -0.75 -6.93
C TYR A 109 -2.50 -0.59 -6.56
N LEU A 110 -2.92 -1.09 -5.40
CA LEU A 110 -4.34 -1.06 -4.99
C LEU A 110 -4.83 0.36 -4.71
N ILE A 111 -4.03 1.16 -4.03
CA ILE A 111 -4.38 2.56 -3.74
C ILE A 111 -4.36 3.40 -5.00
N GLU A 112 -3.40 3.22 -5.90
CA GLU A 112 -3.33 3.97 -7.15
C GLU A 112 -4.52 3.64 -8.06
N ASN A 113 -5.03 2.40 -8.04
CA ASN A 113 -6.28 2.00 -8.73
C ASN A 113 -7.52 2.81 -8.31
N THR A 114 -7.49 3.52 -7.17
CA THR A 114 -8.57 4.42 -6.75
C THR A 114 -8.65 5.73 -7.56
N ARG A 115 -7.61 6.02 -8.36
CA ARG A 115 -7.33 7.31 -9.02
C ARG A 115 -6.90 8.44 -8.09
N ILE A 116 -6.53 8.14 -6.85
CA ILE A 116 -6.17 9.15 -5.85
C ILE A 116 -5.05 10.09 -6.36
N LEU A 117 -4.05 9.57 -7.07
CA LEU A 117 -2.94 10.38 -7.55
C LEU A 117 -3.37 11.38 -8.64
N GLN A 118 -4.18 10.94 -9.62
CA GLN A 118 -4.71 11.83 -10.67
C GLN A 118 -5.63 12.89 -10.08
N ILE A 119 -6.46 12.50 -9.11
CA ILE A 119 -7.37 13.41 -8.42
C ILE A 119 -6.57 14.49 -7.71
N PHE A 120 -5.56 14.13 -6.91
CA PHE A 120 -4.77 15.11 -6.17
C PHE A 120 -3.83 15.94 -7.05
N GLU A 121 -3.30 15.38 -8.13
CA GLU A 121 -2.62 16.15 -9.17
C GLU A 121 -3.53 17.27 -9.69
N LYS A 122 -4.80 16.96 -9.97
CA LYS A 122 -5.76 17.97 -10.44
C LYS A 122 -6.22 18.94 -9.34
N VAL A 123 -6.29 18.50 -8.07
CA VAL A 123 -6.52 19.40 -6.93
C VAL A 123 -5.42 20.45 -6.85
N ILE A 124 -4.15 20.02 -6.91
CA ILE A 124 -3.00 20.91 -6.82
C ILE A 124 -2.95 21.84 -8.04
N ASP A 125 -3.18 21.32 -9.24
CA ASP A 125 -3.25 22.10 -10.49
C ASP A 125 -4.31 23.21 -10.41
N LYS A 126 -5.55 22.87 -10.05
CA LYS A 126 -6.65 23.85 -9.94
C LYS A 126 -6.40 24.87 -8.83
N TYR A 127 -5.77 24.46 -7.73
CA TYR A 127 -5.40 25.37 -6.65
C TYR A 127 -4.34 26.38 -7.09
N LEU A 128 -3.30 25.94 -7.80
CA LEU A 128 -2.15 26.77 -8.16
C LEU A 128 -2.38 27.65 -9.38
N ASN A 129 -3.13 27.17 -10.37
CA ASN A 129 -3.22 27.83 -11.68
C ASN A 129 -4.54 28.58 -11.92
N ASP A 130 -5.64 28.17 -11.26
CA ASP A 130 -6.99 28.54 -11.71
C ASP A 130 -7.88 29.12 -10.59
N GLU A 131 -7.42 29.12 -9.34
CA GLU A 131 -8.18 29.53 -8.12
C GLU A 131 -9.62 28.96 -8.02
N GLU A 132 -10.01 27.98 -8.85
CA GLU A 132 -11.36 27.44 -8.92
C GLU A 132 -11.83 26.79 -7.62
N LEU A 133 -10.87 26.34 -6.81
CA LEU A 133 -11.13 25.73 -5.50
C LEU A 133 -11.28 26.78 -4.38
N GLY A 134 -11.08 28.06 -4.69
CA GLY A 134 -11.03 29.17 -3.76
C GLY A 134 -9.68 29.32 -3.07
N ILE A 135 -9.56 30.29 -2.17
CA ILE A 135 -8.33 30.54 -1.41
C ILE A 135 -8.31 29.62 -0.18
N ALA A 136 -7.14 29.05 0.13
CA ALA A 136 -6.97 28.23 1.34
C ALA A 136 -7.36 29.03 2.59
N ASP A 137 -8.30 28.47 3.36
CA ASP A 137 -8.88 29.07 4.57
C ASP A 137 -7.95 28.99 5.79
N ASN A 138 -6.95 28.11 5.74
CA ASN A 138 -6.02 27.90 6.84
C ASN A 138 -4.62 27.53 6.36
N PHE A 139 -3.65 27.76 7.25
CA PHE A 139 -2.24 27.49 7.04
C PHE A 139 -1.94 26.02 6.73
N SER A 140 -2.63 25.08 7.39
CA SER A 140 -2.42 23.65 7.17
C SER A 140 -2.78 23.22 5.75
N THR A 141 -3.87 23.75 5.19
CA THR A 141 -4.29 23.51 3.80
C THR A 141 -3.22 24.02 2.83
N PHE A 142 -2.80 25.28 3.00
CA PHE A 142 -1.80 25.90 2.14
C PHE A 142 -0.47 25.13 2.15
N ASN A 143 0.10 24.88 3.33
CA ASN A 143 1.40 24.21 3.45
C ASN A 143 1.36 22.77 2.95
N TRP A 144 0.26 22.05 3.19
CA TRP A 144 0.16 20.69 2.68
C TRP A 144 0.17 20.65 1.14
N ILE A 145 -0.53 21.57 0.47
CA ILE A 145 -0.55 21.66 -0.99
C ILE A 145 0.86 21.98 -1.51
N GLN A 146 1.53 22.97 -0.92
CA GLN A 146 2.89 23.35 -1.29
C GLN A 146 3.89 22.20 -1.07
N ASN A 147 3.83 21.52 0.07
CA ASN A 147 4.68 20.38 0.35
C ASN A 147 4.41 19.22 -0.61
N SER A 148 3.16 18.95 -0.95
CA SER A 148 2.81 17.88 -1.90
C SER A 148 3.34 18.16 -3.30
N GLU A 149 3.21 19.39 -3.79
CA GLU A 149 3.77 19.85 -5.07
C GLU A 149 5.30 19.68 -5.08
N ARG A 150 5.98 20.23 -4.07
CA ARG A 150 7.43 20.17 -3.96
C ARG A 150 7.97 18.75 -3.79
N LEU A 151 7.27 17.87 -3.07
CA LEU A 151 7.76 16.50 -2.84
C LEU A 151 7.59 15.60 -4.08
N PHE A 152 6.46 15.70 -4.78
CA PHE A 152 6.07 14.69 -5.76
C PHE A 152 5.95 15.19 -7.20
N PHE A 153 5.80 16.50 -7.41
CA PHE A 153 5.53 17.08 -8.73
C PHE A 153 6.68 17.94 -9.26
N LYS A 154 7.68 18.30 -8.44
CA LYS A 154 8.89 18.97 -8.90
C LYS A 154 9.72 18.12 -9.88
N SER A 155 10.40 18.77 -10.81
CA SER A 155 11.33 18.15 -11.76
C SER A 155 12.62 17.63 -11.12
N ASP A 156 13.09 18.32 -10.07
CA ASP A 156 14.45 18.19 -9.54
C ASP A 156 14.49 17.58 -8.13
N VAL A 157 13.92 16.38 -7.97
CA VAL A 157 14.00 15.62 -6.71
C VAL A 157 15.43 15.13 -6.45
N PRO A 158 15.91 15.08 -5.18
CA PRO A 158 17.17 14.44 -4.83
C PRO A 158 17.34 13.08 -5.53
N LYS A 159 18.52 12.88 -6.11
CA LYS A 159 18.79 11.84 -7.13
C LYS A 159 18.54 10.40 -6.67
N GLN A 160 18.47 10.12 -5.37
CA GLN A 160 18.41 8.75 -4.85
C GLN A 160 17.01 8.10 -4.93
N THR A 161 15.94 8.86 -4.67
CA THR A 161 14.54 8.38 -4.70
C THR A 161 13.79 8.79 -5.96
N ASN A 162 14.42 9.61 -6.82
CA ASN A 162 13.80 10.12 -8.03
C ASN A 162 13.55 8.99 -9.06
N LEU A 163 12.29 8.80 -9.43
CA LEU A 163 11.89 7.93 -10.56
C LEU A 163 11.94 8.66 -11.90
N ARG A 164 12.09 9.99 -11.89
CA ARG A 164 12.21 10.82 -13.07
C ARG A 164 13.67 10.96 -13.47
N SER A 165 13.90 10.82 -14.77
CA SER A 165 15.19 11.09 -15.41
C SER A 165 14.93 11.44 -16.88
N ILE A 166 15.95 11.86 -17.60
CA ILE A 166 15.87 12.03 -19.07
C ILE A 166 15.36 10.76 -19.76
N LEU A 167 15.67 9.57 -19.21
CA LEU A 167 15.23 8.27 -19.73
C LEU A 167 13.85 7.84 -19.21
N ARG A 168 13.35 8.46 -18.14
CA ARG A 168 12.07 8.18 -17.50
C ARG A 168 11.37 9.50 -17.18
N PRO A 169 10.92 10.26 -18.19
CA PRO A 169 10.39 11.60 -17.96
C PRO A 169 9.11 11.58 -17.12
N ASN A 170 8.34 10.49 -17.19
CA ASN A 170 7.06 10.34 -16.50
C ASN A 170 7.14 9.30 -15.37
N SER A 171 6.91 9.75 -14.14
CA SER A 171 6.87 8.90 -12.95
C SER A 171 5.68 7.93 -12.92
N ASP A 172 4.51 8.32 -13.45
CA ASP A 172 3.33 7.43 -13.58
C ASP A 172 3.64 6.23 -14.48
N ASN A 173 4.23 6.47 -15.65
CA ASN A 173 4.65 5.40 -16.56
C ASN A 173 5.66 4.45 -15.90
N SER A 174 6.55 4.98 -15.05
CA SER A 174 7.53 4.16 -14.32
C SER A 174 6.86 3.27 -13.27
N ARG A 175 5.85 3.77 -12.54
CA ARG A 175 5.08 2.96 -11.59
C ARG A 175 4.22 1.91 -12.28
N ARG A 176 3.51 2.26 -13.35
CA ARG A 176 2.74 1.31 -14.17
C ARG A 176 3.61 0.19 -14.73
N ASN A 177 4.82 0.52 -15.19
CA ASN A 177 5.81 -0.48 -15.59
C ASN A 177 6.21 -1.39 -14.43
N ALA A 178 6.44 -0.84 -13.24
CA ALA A 178 6.79 -1.61 -12.06
C ALA A 178 5.66 -2.58 -11.65
N TYR A 179 4.40 -2.12 -11.58
CA TYR A 179 3.24 -2.96 -11.31
C TYR A 179 3.08 -4.08 -12.34
N PHE A 180 3.24 -3.74 -13.63
CA PHE A 180 3.17 -4.73 -14.69
C PHE A 180 4.29 -5.77 -14.59
N ARG A 181 5.51 -5.36 -14.25
CA ARG A 181 6.63 -6.30 -14.04
C ARG A 181 6.39 -7.21 -12.84
N MET A 182 5.92 -6.65 -11.73
CA MET A 182 5.76 -7.36 -10.46
C MET A 182 4.54 -8.30 -10.43
N PHE A 183 3.43 -7.89 -11.03
CA PHE A 183 2.14 -8.59 -10.93
C PHE A 183 1.54 -9.00 -12.29
N GLY A 184 2.09 -8.51 -13.41
CA GLY A 184 1.48 -8.70 -14.72
C GLY A 184 0.19 -7.91 -14.93
N MET A 185 -0.11 -6.94 -14.06
CA MET A 185 -1.40 -6.24 -14.01
C MET A 185 -1.25 -4.78 -14.45
N ASP A 186 -2.26 -4.28 -15.16
CA ASP A 186 -2.45 -2.86 -15.47
C ASP A 186 -3.30 -2.16 -14.39
N LEU A 187 -3.20 -0.83 -14.30
CA LEU A 187 -4.20 -0.03 -13.58
C LEU A 187 -5.52 -0.01 -14.36
N ALA A 188 -6.65 0.06 -13.65
CA ALA A 188 -8.01 0.00 -14.19
C ALA A 188 -8.43 1.23 -15.04
N PHE A 189 -7.57 2.25 -15.12
CA PHE A 189 -7.83 3.50 -15.81
C PHE A 189 -6.61 3.96 -16.60
N GLY A 190 -6.86 4.78 -17.63
CA GLY A 190 -5.82 5.40 -18.44
C GLY A 190 -5.30 6.68 -17.83
N ASP A 191 -5.40 7.80 -18.53
CA ASP A 191 -4.84 9.07 -18.08
C ASP A 191 -5.84 9.94 -17.30
N ILE A 192 -5.46 11.19 -17.01
CA ILE A 192 -6.37 12.22 -16.50
C ILE A 192 -7.55 12.42 -17.46
N ASP A 193 -7.31 12.34 -18.78
CA ASP A 193 -8.36 12.40 -19.79
C ASP A 193 -9.31 11.18 -19.67
N PRO A 194 -10.59 11.40 -19.29
CA PRO A 194 -11.55 10.32 -19.12
C PRO A 194 -11.87 9.57 -20.42
N GLN A 195 -11.53 10.11 -21.60
CA GLN A 195 -11.73 9.43 -22.89
C GLN A 195 -10.69 8.34 -23.14
N ASN A 196 -9.53 8.41 -22.49
CA ASN A 196 -8.47 7.43 -22.65
C ASN A 196 -8.63 6.30 -21.63
N ALA A 197 -9.28 5.22 -22.04
CA ALA A 197 -9.44 4.01 -21.22
C ALA A 197 -8.11 3.33 -20.86
N SER A 198 -7.04 3.59 -21.60
CA SER A 198 -5.70 3.02 -21.37
C SER A 198 -4.62 4.07 -21.62
N LYS A 199 -3.62 4.12 -20.74
CA LYS A 199 -2.45 4.99 -20.87
C LYS A 199 -1.32 4.24 -21.56
N PRO A 200 -0.71 4.75 -22.64
CA PRO A 200 0.43 4.10 -23.28
C PRO A 200 1.69 4.23 -22.41
N TYR A 201 2.33 3.11 -22.12
CA TYR A 201 3.64 3.04 -21.48
C TYR A 201 4.38 1.78 -21.93
N ILE A 202 5.69 1.73 -21.68
CA ILE A 202 6.51 0.58 -22.05
C ILE A 202 6.12 -0.61 -21.16
N LYS A 203 5.54 -1.65 -21.76
CA LYS A 203 5.31 -2.94 -21.09
C LYS A 203 6.56 -3.80 -21.21
N ALA A 204 7.13 -4.19 -20.08
CA ALA A 204 8.30 -5.06 -20.07
C ALA A 204 7.97 -6.44 -20.65
N ARG A 205 8.87 -7.00 -21.45
CA ARG A 205 8.72 -8.36 -21.98
C ARG A 205 8.64 -9.42 -20.87
N ALA A 206 9.41 -9.23 -19.80
CA ALA A 206 9.35 -10.07 -18.61
C ALA A 206 8.40 -9.46 -17.56
N SER A 207 7.33 -10.18 -17.24
CA SER A 207 6.32 -9.81 -16.24
C SER A 207 5.72 -11.06 -15.59
N ASN A 208 5.25 -10.94 -14.35
CA ASN A 208 4.62 -12.04 -13.61
C ASN A 208 3.14 -12.21 -13.98
N GLN A 209 2.83 -12.57 -15.23
CA GLN A 209 1.44 -12.72 -15.69
C GLN A 209 0.64 -13.81 -14.93
N GLN A 210 1.34 -14.78 -14.35
CA GLN A 210 0.72 -15.86 -13.56
C GLN A 210 0.37 -15.45 -12.13
N PHE A 211 0.87 -14.32 -11.64
CA PHE A 211 0.69 -13.88 -10.25
C PHE A 211 -0.77 -13.93 -9.84
N ILE A 212 -1.66 -13.39 -10.67
CA ILE A 212 -3.05 -13.28 -10.28
C ILE A 212 -3.77 -14.63 -10.17
N VAL A 213 -3.43 -15.57 -11.05
CA VAL A 213 -4.01 -16.92 -11.03
C VAL A 213 -3.58 -17.65 -9.76
N LEU A 214 -2.31 -17.55 -9.40
CA LEU A 214 -1.78 -18.14 -8.17
C LEU A 214 -2.37 -17.47 -6.93
N PHE A 215 -2.46 -16.14 -6.94
CA PHE A 215 -2.99 -15.39 -5.81
C PHE A 215 -4.47 -15.68 -5.57
N GLU A 216 -5.31 -15.69 -6.61
CA GLU A 216 -6.74 -16.02 -6.45
C GLU A 216 -6.94 -17.47 -6.02
N ARG A 217 -6.14 -18.42 -6.53
CA ARG A 217 -6.15 -19.81 -6.06
C ARG A 217 -5.77 -19.88 -4.58
N TYR A 218 -4.70 -19.21 -4.17
CA TYR A 218 -4.27 -19.17 -2.78
C TYR A 218 -5.35 -18.62 -1.86
N LEU A 219 -5.99 -17.50 -2.21
CA LEU A 219 -7.10 -16.93 -1.45
C LEU A 219 -8.31 -17.89 -1.36
N SER A 220 -8.60 -18.64 -2.43
CA SER A 220 -9.71 -19.60 -2.48
C SER A 220 -9.45 -20.80 -1.56
N GLU A 221 -8.23 -21.34 -1.58
CA GLU A 221 -7.82 -22.45 -0.70
C GLU A 221 -7.81 -22.01 0.78
N ILE A 222 -7.36 -20.79 1.07
CA ILE A 222 -7.41 -20.23 2.44
C ILE A 222 -8.86 -20.12 2.93
N TRP A 223 -9.77 -19.64 2.07
CA TRP A 223 -11.19 -19.58 2.40
C TRP A 223 -11.77 -20.97 2.71
N GLN A 224 -11.47 -21.96 1.87
CA GLN A 224 -11.88 -23.34 2.11
C GLN A 224 -11.31 -23.89 3.43
N GLY A 225 -10.02 -23.69 3.67
CA GLY A 225 -9.37 -24.07 4.93
C GLY A 225 -10.03 -23.46 6.15
N PHE A 226 -10.41 -22.18 6.08
CA PHE A 226 -11.11 -21.47 7.14
C PHE A 226 -12.53 -21.98 7.39
N ILE A 227 -13.30 -22.27 6.32
CA ILE A 227 -14.63 -22.86 6.45
C ILE A 227 -14.55 -24.27 7.05
N ASN A 228 -13.65 -25.10 6.53
CA ASN A 228 -13.46 -26.46 7.01
C ASN A 228 -13.01 -26.51 8.46
N ALA A 229 -12.14 -25.58 8.89
CA ALA A 229 -11.78 -25.44 10.29
C ALA A 229 -13.03 -25.21 11.16
N LYS A 230 -14.02 -24.43 10.71
CA LYS A 230 -15.25 -24.21 11.50
C LYS A 230 -16.23 -25.38 11.50
N ASN A 231 -16.09 -26.32 10.57
CA ASN A 231 -17.00 -27.45 10.46
C ASN A 231 -16.71 -28.49 11.54
N THR A 232 -17.70 -28.81 12.37
CA THR A 232 -17.63 -29.87 13.40
C THR A 232 -18.09 -31.24 12.88
N SER A 233 -18.56 -31.30 11.64
CA SER A 233 -19.09 -32.50 10.97
C SER A 233 -18.81 -32.44 9.47
N GLY A 234 -18.45 -33.56 8.87
CA GLY A 234 -18.06 -33.67 7.45
C GLY A 234 -16.56 -33.94 7.26
N ALA A 235 -16.15 -34.32 6.06
CA ALA A 235 -14.74 -34.54 5.74
C ALA A 235 -14.00 -33.21 5.64
N ASN A 236 -12.88 -33.07 6.36
CA ASN A 236 -11.98 -31.93 6.20
C ASN A 236 -11.22 -32.08 4.87
N THR A 237 -11.57 -31.25 3.90
CA THR A 237 -10.95 -31.24 2.57
C THR A 237 -9.81 -30.22 2.46
N ALA A 238 -9.47 -29.52 3.54
CA ALA A 238 -8.40 -28.54 3.54
C ALA A 238 -7.04 -29.24 3.47
N ASP A 239 -6.27 -28.94 2.42
CA ASP A 239 -4.90 -29.39 2.29
C ASP A 239 -3.92 -28.25 2.61
N VAL A 240 -3.29 -28.34 3.78
CA VAL A 240 -2.35 -27.33 4.25
C VAL A 240 -1.05 -27.35 3.43
N ASN A 241 -0.67 -28.49 2.85
CA ASN A 241 0.55 -28.55 2.03
C ASN A 241 0.34 -27.79 0.73
N ILE A 242 -0.84 -27.88 0.10
CA ILE A 242 -1.18 -27.07 -1.08
C ILE A 242 -1.09 -25.57 -0.76
N LEU A 243 -1.54 -25.15 0.42
CA LEU A 243 -1.42 -23.74 0.84
C LEU A 243 0.04 -23.27 0.94
N VAL A 244 0.90 -24.11 1.50
CA VAL A 244 2.34 -23.85 1.60
C VAL A 244 2.99 -23.83 0.21
N GLU A 245 2.66 -24.78 -0.65
CA GLU A 245 3.15 -24.82 -2.05
C GLU A 245 2.75 -23.56 -2.82
N LEU A 246 1.49 -23.12 -2.72
CA LEU A 246 1.03 -21.89 -3.38
C LEU A 246 1.74 -20.63 -2.85
N ALA A 247 1.99 -20.55 -1.54
CA ALA A 247 2.76 -19.45 -0.97
C ALA A 247 4.20 -19.44 -1.52
N GLN A 248 4.83 -20.61 -1.62
CA GLN A 248 6.17 -20.76 -2.19
C GLN A 248 6.22 -20.38 -3.67
N GLU A 249 5.27 -20.84 -4.49
CA GLU A 249 5.18 -20.48 -5.92
C GLU A 249 5.01 -18.96 -6.10
N ILE A 250 4.14 -18.32 -5.30
CA ILE A 250 3.99 -16.86 -5.33
C ILE A 250 5.30 -16.18 -4.95
N ARG A 251 5.96 -16.63 -3.88
CA ARG A 251 7.25 -16.08 -3.46
C ARG A 251 8.30 -16.18 -4.57
N GLU A 252 8.40 -17.32 -5.25
CA GLU A 252 9.38 -17.55 -6.30
C GLU A 252 9.23 -16.55 -7.46
N ILE A 253 8.00 -16.31 -7.93
CA ILE A 253 7.77 -15.35 -9.01
C ILE A 253 8.06 -13.90 -8.56
N LEU A 254 7.75 -13.54 -7.32
CA LEU A 254 8.01 -12.20 -6.79
C LEU A 254 9.52 -11.97 -6.61
N ILE A 255 10.24 -12.91 -5.99
CA ILE A 255 11.70 -12.86 -5.83
C ILE A 255 12.40 -12.86 -7.19
N ALA A 256 11.91 -13.62 -8.18
CA ALA A 256 12.46 -13.61 -9.53
C ALA A 256 12.42 -12.22 -10.20
N ARG A 257 11.48 -11.34 -9.80
CA ARG A 257 11.45 -9.95 -10.26
C ARG A 257 12.36 -9.04 -9.42
N ARG A 258 12.47 -9.26 -8.12
CA ARG A 258 13.38 -8.48 -7.26
C ARG A 258 14.86 -8.77 -7.58
N GLY A 259 15.14 -10.00 -8.02
CA GLY A 259 16.49 -10.51 -8.24
C GLY A 259 17.14 -10.96 -6.95
N SER A 260 17.97 -12.00 -7.02
CA SER A 260 18.79 -12.46 -5.91
C SER A 260 20.18 -11.85 -6.05
N VAL A 261 20.45 -10.77 -5.30
CA VAL A 261 21.81 -10.32 -5.08
C VAL A 261 22.16 -10.76 -3.66
N ALA A 262 23.17 -11.61 -3.53
CA ALA A 262 23.66 -12.06 -2.24
C ALA A 262 24.04 -10.83 -1.37
N ALA A 263 23.19 -10.52 -0.37
CA ALA A 263 23.42 -9.67 0.81
C ALA A 263 23.84 -8.19 0.52
N THR A 264 23.19 -7.11 0.96
CA THR A 264 22.61 -6.79 2.28
C THR A 264 21.70 -5.56 2.25
N SER A 265 21.25 -5.06 1.08
CA SER A 265 20.55 -3.75 1.02
C SER A 265 19.34 -3.76 0.08
N TYR A 266 18.16 -3.46 0.63
CA TYR A 266 16.87 -3.38 -0.08
C TYR A 266 16.95 -2.53 -1.37
N GLY A 267 17.62 -1.38 -1.32
CA GLY A 267 17.74 -0.44 -2.44
C GLY A 267 18.57 -0.93 -3.62
N ARG A 268 19.19 -2.11 -3.53
CA ARG A 268 19.87 -2.79 -4.65
C ARG A 268 18.98 -3.82 -5.34
N LEU A 269 17.83 -4.17 -4.76
CA LEU A 269 16.86 -5.04 -5.41
C LEU A 269 16.21 -4.31 -6.57
N ASN A 270 15.96 -5.04 -7.66
CA ASN A 270 15.20 -4.51 -8.77
C ASN A 270 13.77 -4.16 -8.29
N LEU A 271 13.25 -3.03 -8.76
CA LEU A 271 11.96 -2.44 -8.35
C LEU A 271 11.89 -1.82 -6.94
N SER A 272 12.95 -1.86 -6.12
CA SER A 272 12.93 -1.32 -4.74
C SER A 272 12.66 0.19 -4.68
N LYS A 273 13.24 0.96 -5.61
CA LYS A 273 13.02 2.40 -5.71
C LYS A 273 11.59 2.72 -6.14
N GLU A 274 11.12 2.01 -7.15
CA GLU A 274 9.75 2.12 -7.64
C GLU A 274 8.74 1.74 -6.54
N GLU A 275 9.00 0.69 -5.76
CA GLU A 275 8.17 0.28 -4.61
C GLU A 275 8.12 1.36 -3.55
N TYR A 276 9.28 1.84 -3.08
CA TYR A 276 9.35 2.84 -2.03
C TYR A 276 8.69 4.16 -2.45
N SER A 277 8.99 4.66 -3.64
CA SER A 277 8.39 5.89 -4.16
C SER A 277 6.87 5.76 -4.36
N SER A 278 6.41 4.60 -4.87
CA SER A 278 4.96 4.35 -5.05
C SER A 278 4.23 4.28 -3.72
N VAL A 279 4.75 3.55 -2.73
CA VAL A 279 4.12 3.41 -1.42
C VAL A 279 4.16 4.74 -0.66
N LEU A 280 5.26 5.50 -0.74
CA LEU A 280 5.38 6.82 -0.15
C LEU A 280 4.30 7.78 -0.69
N MET A 281 4.24 7.92 -2.01
CA MET A 281 3.28 8.83 -2.64
C MET A 281 1.83 8.43 -2.34
N ASN A 282 1.50 7.14 -2.48
CA ASN A 282 0.15 6.65 -2.20
C ASN A 282 -0.22 6.78 -0.71
N SER A 283 0.72 6.57 0.22
CA SER A 283 0.46 6.74 1.66
C SER A 283 0.28 8.20 2.06
N TRP A 284 1.04 9.11 1.44
CA TRP A 284 0.90 10.55 1.67
C TRP A 284 -0.51 11.05 1.34
N PHE A 285 -1.02 10.68 0.16
CA PHE A 285 -2.37 11.09 -0.23
C PHE A 285 -3.46 10.30 0.49
N SER A 286 -3.27 9.00 0.74
CA SER A 286 -4.25 8.19 1.48
C SER A 286 -4.43 8.69 2.92
N PHE A 287 -3.37 9.16 3.57
CA PHE A 287 -3.42 9.76 4.90
C PHE A 287 -4.42 10.93 4.96
N ILE A 288 -4.35 11.86 4.01
CA ILE A 288 -5.18 13.07 4.01
C ILE A 288 -6.66 12.78 3.76
N VAL A 289 -6.98 11.73 3.01
CA VAL A 289 -8.38 11.30 2.82
C VAL A 289 -8.86 10.34 3.90
N SER A 290 -7.98 9.81 4.75
CA SER A 290 -8.34 8.82 5.78
C SER A 290 -9.21 9.40 6.90
N TYR A 291 -9.27 10.72 7.05
CA TYR A 291 -10.10 11.45 8.01
C TYR A 291 -10.59 12.78 7.43
N ASN A 292 -11.37 13.55 8.19
CA ASN A 292 -11.78 14.92 7.83
C ASN A 292 -10.61 15.90 8.05
N SER A 293 -9.57 15.74 7.24
CA SER A 293 -8.37 16.59 7.24
C SER A 293 -8.69 18.03 6.82
N PRO A 294 -7.78 18.99 7.07
CA PRO A 294 -7.94 20.36 6.60
C PRO A 294 -8.25 20.45 5.10
N ILE A 295 -7.60 19.62 4.27
CA ILE A 295 -7.85 19.55 2.83
C ILE A 295 -9.25 19.04 2.51
N VAL A 296 -9.69 17.97 3.17
CA VAL A 296 -11.06 17.44 3.00
C VAL A 296 -12.09 18.49 3.41
N ASN A 297 -11.81 19.25 4.47
CA ASN A 297 -12.70 20.30 4.95
C ASN A 297 -12.76 21.49 4.01
N TYR A 298 -11.60 21.99 3.57
CA TYR A 298 -11.47 23.05 2.58
C TYR A 298 -12.22 22.71 1.29
N LEU A 299 -12.10 21.48 0.81
CA LEU A 299 -12.81 21.02 -0.37
C LEU A 299 -14.31 20.73 -0.11
N ASN A 300 -14.82 20.86 1.12
CA ASN A 300 -16.19 20.48 1.49
C ASN A 300 -16.53 19.03 1.07
N ALA A 301 -15.60 18.11 1.31
CA ALA A 301 -15.67 16.73 0.86
C ALA A 301 -15.77 15.71 2.01
N GLN A 302 -16.17 16.15 3.21
CA GLN A 302 -16.32 15.30 4.39
C GLN A 302 -17.31 14.16 4.14
N SER A 303 -17.02 12.99 4.72
CA SER A 303 -17.92 11.82 4.67
C SER A 303 -17.59 10.84 5.79
N SER A 304 -18.39 9.78 5.91
CA SER A 304 -18.14 8.66 6.83
C SER A 304 -16.93 7.83 6.41
N THR A 305 -16.79 7.53 5.11
CA THR A 305 -15.76 6.60 4.63
C THR A 305 -14.70 7.29 3.78
N VAL A 306 -13.51 6.68 3.69
CA VAL A 306 -12.39 7.20 2.89
C VAL A 306 -12.71 7.20 1.40
N GLY A 307 -13.41 6.18 0.91
CA GLY A 307 -13.83 6.10 -0.48
C GLY A 307 -14.82 7.20 -0.86
N GLU A 308 -15.82 7.47 -0.01
CA GLU A 308 -16.77 8.57 -0.25
C GLU A 308 -16.09 9.94 -0.25
N ARG A 309 -15.15 10.17 0.67
CA ARG A 309 -14.36 11.42 0.68
C ARG A 309 -13.62 11.57 -0.64
N LEU A 310 -12.94 10.53 -1.12
CA LEU A 310 -12.23 10.57 -2.40
C LEU A 310 -13.18 10.78 -3.59
N MET A 311 -14.35 10.14 -3.62
CA MET A 311 -15.35 10.34 -4.68
C MET A 311 -15.86 11.78 -4.73
N LYS A 312 -16.10 12.40 -3.57
CA LYS A 312 -16.51 13.82 -3.48
C LYS A 312 -15.41 14.76 -3.97
N ILE A 313 -14.16 14.53 -3.57
CA ILE A 313 -13.00 15.29 -4.06
C ILE A 313 -12.87 15.13 -5.58
N GLY A 314 -12.93 13.90 -6.08
CA GLY A 314 -12.83 13.61 -7.51
C GLY A 314 -13.90 14.32 -8.35
N THR A 315 -15.14 14.34 -7.86
CA THR A 315 -16.25 15.06 -8.51
C THR A 315 -15.98 16.56 -8.63
N LYS A 316 -15.38 17.17 -7.60
CA LYS A 316 -15.05 18.60 -7.59
C LYS A 316 -13.98 18.98 -8.59
N VAL A 317 -12.99 18.10 -8.81
CA VAL A 317 -11.91 18.37 -9.77
C VAL A 317 -12.17 17.81 -11.17
N GLY A 318 -13.34 17.21 -11.41
CA GLY A 318 -13.73 16.65 -12.70
C GLY A 318 -13.10 15.29 -13.02
N ILE A 319 -12.48 14.63 -12.04
CA ILE A 319 -11.85 13.30 -12.21
C ILE A 319 -12.57 12.31 -11.29
N PRO A 320 -13.50 11.48 -11.80
CA PRO A 320 -14.22 10.55 -10.95
C PRO A 320 -13.27 9.50 -10.38
N ALA A 321 -13.35 9.27 -9.07
CA ALA A 321 -12.64 8.19 -8.41
C ALA A 321 -13.17 6.81 -8.86
N HIS A 322 -12.42 5.77 -8.54
CA HIS A 322 -12.88 4.41 -8.78
C HIS A 322 -14.14 4.09 -7.94
N SER A 323 -15.17 3.54 -8.56
CA SER A 323 -16.44 3.18 -7.90
C SER A 323 -16.29 2.17 -6.77
N LYS A 324 -15.22 1.37 -6.82
CA LYS A 324 -14.82 0.40 -5.78
C LYS A 324 -13.70 0.90 -4.86
N CYS A 325 -13.43 2.21 -4.82
CA CYS A 325 -12.31 2.78 -4.05
C CYS A 325 -12.31 2.37 -2.58
N GLN A 326 -13.47 2.30 -1.92
CA GLN A 326 -13.55 1.87 -0.53
C GLN A 326 -12.98 0.46 -0.33
N ALA A 327 -13.36 -0.51 -1.17
CA ALA A 327 -12.83 -1.87 -1.10
C ALA A 327 -11.31 -1.90 -1.35
N LEU A 328 -10.81 -1.07 -2.28
CA LEU A 328 -9.37 -0.95 -2.55
C LEU A 328 -8.60 -0.42 -1.32
N PHE A 329 -9.11 0.62 -0.65
CA PHE A 329 -8.53 1.14 0.59
C PHE A 329 -8.51 0.10 1.70
N ASP A 330 -9.63 -0.60 1.90
CA ASP A 330 -9.79 -1.54 3.00
C ASP A 330 -8.86 -2.75 2.88
N MET A 331 -8.56 -3.22 1.66
CA MET A 331 -7.67 -4.38 1.49
C MET A 331 -6.19 -4.05 1.31
N ALA A 332 -5.81 -2.82 0.95
CA ALA A 332 -4.44 -2.50 0.56
C ALA A 332 -3.41 -2.82 1.66
N GLY A 333 -3.73 -2.49 2.91
CA GLY A 333 -2.85 -2.77 4.05
C GLY A 333 -2.69 -4.28 4.32
N SER A 334 -3.80 -5.02 4.34
CA SER A 334 -3.81 -6.47 4.57
C SER A 334 -3.12 -7.24 3.44
N ALA A 335 -3.35 -6.87 2.18
CA ALA A 335 -2.67 -7.46 1.03
C ALA A 335 -1.16 -7.26 1.08
N ALA A 336 -0.71 -6.07 1.50
CA ALA A 336 0.70 -5.79 1.68
C ALA A 336 1.33 -6.66 2.78
N ASN A 337 0.66 -6.81 3.93
CA ASN A 337 1.16 -7.67 5.02
C ASN A 337 1.27 -9.13 4.60
N ILE A 338 0.27 -9.65 3.87
CA ILE A 338 0.27 -11.03 3.36
C ILE A 338 1.46 -11.24 2.42
N LEU A 339 1.63 -10.38 1.41
CA LEU A 339 2.71 -10.57 0.44
C LEU A 339 4.09 -10.34 1.05
N LEU A 340 4.24 -9.44 2.03
CA LEU A 340 5.48 -9.35 2.81
C LEU A 340 5.79 -10.64 3.56
N ALA A 341 4.78 -11.28 4.18
CA ALA A 341 4.98 -12.54 4.89
C ALA A 341 5.33 -13.69 3.94
N VAL A 342 4.74 -13.69 2.73
CA VAL A 342 5.10 -14.64 1.65
C VAL A 342 6.55 -14.41 1.21
N GLU A 343 6.97 -13.16 0.99
CA GLU A 343 8.33 -12.86 0.52
C GLU A 343 9.42 -13.05 1.58
N ALA A 344 9.11 -12.82 2.87
CA ALA A 344 10.08 -12.87 3.96
C ALA A 344 10.60 -14.29 4.26
N ASN A 345 9.94 -15.33 3.76
CA ASN A 345 10.16 -16.74 4.06
C ASN A 345 9.92 -17.08 5.55
N GLY A 346 9.21 -18.18 5.81
CA GLY A 346 9.12 -18.78 7.14
C GLY A 346 7.70 -19.03 7.63
N LEU A 347 6.91 -17.98 7.89
CA LEU A 347 5.61 -18.16 8.55
C LEU A 347 4.59 -18.89 7.67
N LEU A 348 4.38 -18.42 6.45
CA LEU A 348 3.41 -19.00 5.52
C LEU A 348 3.97 -20.22 4.77
N ASP A 349 5.23 -20.55 5.02
CA ASP A 349 5.91 -21.74 4.48
C ASP A 349 5.92 -22.91 5.47
N ASP A 350 5.48 -22.70 6.73
CA ASP A 350 5.39 -23.72 7.77
C ASP A 350 3.95 -24.28 7.83
N PRO A 351 3.73 -25.57 7.47
CA PRO A 351 2.41 -26.20 7.53
C PRO A 351 1.77 -26.12 8.92
N ASN A 352 2.55 -26.23 10.00
CA ASN A 352 2.01 -26.15 11.35
C ASN A 352 1.49 -24.74 11.66
N TRP A 353 2.23 -23.73 11.22
CA TRP A 353 1.84 -22.34 11.41
C TRP A 353 0.58 -22.00 10.62
N VAL A 354 0.51 -22.43 9.35
CA VAL A 354 -0.69 -22.27 8.50
C VAL A 354 -1.90 -22.98 9.11
N GLN A 355 -1.73 -24.21 9.61
CA GLN A 355 -2.81 -24.94 10.27
C GLN A 355 -3.35 -24.20 11.51
N GLN A 356 -2.46 -23.62 12.33
CA GLN A 356 -2.86 -22.80 13.48
C GLN A 356 -3.53 -21.48 13.07
N MET A 357 -3.12 -20.90 11.94
CA MET A 357 -3.79 -19.73 11.36
C MET A 357 -5.24 -20.02 10.99
N LEU A 358 -5.49 -21.12 10.28
CA LEU A 358 -6.84 -21.51 9.85
C LEU A 358 -7.78 -21.78 11.03
N THR A 359 -7.27 -22.35 12.13
CA THR A 359 -8.05 -22.66 13.33
C THR A 359 -8.05 -21.54 14.37
N SER A 360 -7.38 -20.42 14.11
CA SER A 360 -7.17 -19.32 15.07
C SER A 360 -8.45 -18.67 15.62
N PHE A 361 -9.59 -18.85 14.94
CA PHE A 361 -10.91 -18.40 15.38
C PHE A 361 -11.68 -19.41 16.23
N GLN A 362 -11.14 -20.61 16.46
CA GLN A 362 -11.72 -21.61 17.35
C GLN A 362 -11.27 -21.33 18.78
N GLY A 363 -12.19 -20.89 19.64
CA GLY A 363 -11.93 -20.67 21.07
C GLY A 363 -11.43 -19.25 21.43
N PRO A 364 -11.22 -19.00 22.74
CA PRO A 364 -10.84 -17.68 23.24
C PRO A 364 -9.47 -17.24 22.69
N ALA A 365 -9.31 -15.93 22.47
CA ALA A 365 -8.03 -15.37 22.05
C ALA A 365 -6.99 -15.59 23.16
N THR A 366 -5.93 -16.33 22.88
CA THR A 366 -4.74 -16.41 23.73
C THR A 366 -3.62 -15.60 23.05
N LEU A 367 -2.62 -15.13 23.80
CA LEU A 367 -1.52 -14.36 23.18
C LEU A 367 -0.79 -15.14 22.06
N LEU A 368 -0.77 -16.48 22.15
CA LEU A 368 -0.19 -17.36 21.12
C LEU A 368 -1.02 -17.47 19.83
N ASN A 369 -2.31 -17.10 19.85
CA ASN A 369 -3.16 -17.10 18.65
C ASN A 369 -3.42 -15.71 18.07
N ALA A 370 -2.96 -14.63 18.72
CA ALA A 370 -3.22 -13.26 18.27
C ALA A 370 -2.59 -12.94 16.91
N THR A 371 -1.35 -13.37 16.66
CA THR A 371 -0.64 -13.17 15.38
C THR A 371 -1.33 -13.92 14.25
N GLN A 372 -1.58 -15.22 14.46
CA GLN A 372 -2.28 -16.11 13.55
C GLN A 372 -3.67 -15.57 13.22
N ARG A 373 -4.42 -15.15 14.24
CA ARG A 373 -5.76 -14.56 14.07
C ARG A 373 -5.72 -13.29 13.24
N LYS A 374 -4.74 -12.40 13.49
CA LYS A 374 -4.57 -11.18 12.71
C LYS A 374 -4.24 -11.47 11.24
N PHE A 375 -3.40 -12.45 10.94
CA PHE A 375 -3.13 -12.85 9.55
C PHE A 375 -4.37 -13.44 8.89
N MET A 376 -5.13 -14.26 9.60
CA MET A 376 -6.39 -14.77 9.11
C MET A 376 -7.41 -13.63 8.87
N ASP A 377 -7.48 -12.63 9.75
CA ASP A 377 -8.26 -11.40 9.53
C ASP A 377 -7.81 -10.62 8.29
N ASP A 378 -6.49 -10.51 8.06
CA ASP A 378 -5.93 -9.89 6.86
C ASP A 378 -6.36 -10.66 5.60
N PHE A 379 -6.31 -12.00 5.61
CA PHE A 379 -6.78 -12.83 4.50
C PHE A 379 -8.27 -12.66 4.25
N LEU A 380 -9.10 -12.68 5.29
CA LEU A 380 -10.55 -12.48 5.15
C LEU A 380 -10.87 -11.08 4.61
N THR A 381 -10.13 -10.06 5.05
CA THR A 381 -10.26 -8.69 4.54
C THR A 381 -9.94 -8.61 3.04
N VAL A 382 -8.84 -9.26 2.61
CA VAL A 382 -8.48 -9.32 1.19
C VAL A 382 -9.52 -10.10 0.40
N ILE A 383 -9.90 -11.31 0.81
CA ILE A 383 -10.91 -12.14 0.12
C ILE A 383 -12.20 -11.35 -0.11
N ASN A 384 -12.76 -10.75 0.94
CA ASN A 384 -14.03 -10.05 0.86
C ASN A 384 -14.00 -8.82 -0.06
N ASN A 385 -12.90 -8.08 -0.06
CA ASN A 385 -12.78 -6.84 -0.82
C ASN A 385 -12.22 -7.07 -2.23
N TRP A 386 -11.45 -8.14 -2.43
CA TRP A 386 -10.99 -8.59 -3.75
C TRP A 386 -12.19 -8.94 -4.63
N GLU A 387 -13.11 -9.78 -4.14
CA GLU A 387 -14.34 -10.14 -4.88
C GLU A 387 -15.17 -8.89 -5.26
N LYS A 388 -15.23 -7.89 -4.37
CA LYS A 388 -15.95 -6.63 -4.63
C LYS A 388 -15.27 -5.75 -5.68
N ALA A 389 -13.95 -5.77 -5.74
CA ALA A 389 -13.14 -4.90 -6.60
C ALA A 389 -12.95 -5.48 -8.01
N THR A 390 -12.72 -6.80 -8.12
CA THR A 390 -12.47 -7.48 -9.39
C THR A 390 -13.73 -8.13 -9.98
N GLY A 391 -14.72 -8.45 -9.14
CA GLY A 391 -15.89 -9.24 -9.54
C GLY A 391 -15.62 -10.74 -9.64
N HIS A 392 -14.38 -11.19 -9.47
CA HIS A 392 -14.01 -12.61 -9.42
C HIS A 392 -14.43 -13.19 -8.07
N ARG A 393 -15.13 -14.32 -8.09
CA ARG A 393 -15.59 -15.09 -6.93
C ARG A 393 -14.44 -15.95 -6.41
N ILE A 394 -13.99 -15.66 -5.21
CA ILE A 394 -12.95 -16.39 -4.49
C ILE A 394 -13.58 -17.45 -3.60
N LYS A 395 -14.77 -17.17 -3.05
CA LYS A 395 -15.49 -18.10 -2.18
C LYS A 395 -16.21 -19.21 -2.94
N ASN A 396 -16.35 -19.04 -4.26
CA ASN A 396 -16.97 -19.98 -5.18
C ASN A 396 -16.28 -19.81 -6.55
N PRO A 397 -15.06 -20.34 -6.72
CA PRO A 397 -14.26 -20.13 -7.92
C PRO A 397 -14.89 -20.75 -9.17
N GLU A 398 -15.72 -21.79 -9.03
CA GLU A 398 -16.46 -22.42 -10.12
C GLU A 398 -17.50 -21.49 -10.79
N ALA A 399 -17.93 -20.43 -10.10
CA ALA A 399 -18.80 -19.40 -10.66
C ALA A 399 -18.07 -18.35 -11.51
N ASN A 400 -16.73 -18.40 -11.60
CA ASN A 400 -15.96 -17.46 -12.41
C ASN A 400 -16.03 -17.79 -13.91
N ILE A 401 -16.15 -16.73 -14.72
CA ILE A 401 -16.00 -16.83 -16.17
C ILE A 401 -14.50 -16.87 -16.48
N ARG A 402 -14.05 -17.85 -17.27
CA ARG A 402 -12.65 -18.00 -17.67
C ARG A 402 -12.19 -16.77 -18.48
N GLY A 403 -11.26 -15.97 -17.95
CA GLY A 403 -10.75 -14.73 -18.57
C GLY A 403 -9.57 -14.10 -17.81
N THR A 404 -9.02 -12.99 -18.34
CA THR A 404 -7.95 -12.22 -17.66
C THR A 404 -8.53 -11.33 -16.56
N VAL A 405 -8.01 -11.46 -15.34
CA VAL A 405 -8.45 -10.66 -14.19
C VAL A 405 -7.99 -9.21 -14.36
N LYS A 406 -8.92 -8.27 -14.25
CA LYS A 406 -8.63 -6.85 -14.11
C LYS A 406 -9.54 -6.27 -13.05
N ILE A 407 -9.06 -5.26 -12.32
CA ILE A 407 -9.97 -4.44 -11.50
C ILE A 407 -10.96 -3.81 -12.46
N SER A 408 -12.25 -4.01 -12.19
CA SER A 408 -13.34 -3.57 -13.07
C SER A 408 -13.31 -2.06 -13.21
N SER A 409 -13.16 -1.54 -14.42
CA SER A 409 -13.29 -0.10 -14.67
C SER A 409 -14.68 0.41 -14.28
N ASN A 410 -14.78 1.72 -14.05
CA ASN A 410 -16.07 2.37 -13.75
C ASN A 410 -17.08 2.07 -14.85
N GLY A 411 -18.20 1.42 -14.47
CA GLY A 411 -19.31 1.16 -15.38
C GLY A 411 -19.22 -0.14 -16.18
N ALA A 412 -18.30 -1.07 -15.90
CA ALA A 412 -18.40 -2.40 -16.50
C ALA A 412 -19.64 -3.13 -15.94
N PRO A 413 -20.61 -3.52 -16.79
CA PRO A 413 -21.74 -4.31 -16.33
C PRO A 413 -21.23 -5.65 -15.81
N ALA A 414 -21.84 -6.16 -14.72
CA ALA A 414 -21.60 -7.52 -14.27
C ALA A 414 -21.75 -8.48 -15.46
N PRO A 415 -20.89 -9.50 -15.60
CA PRO A 415 -20.98 -10.39 -16.74
C PRO A 415 -22.36 -11.03 -16.81
N VAL A 416 -23.05 -10.78 -17.92
CA VAL A 416 -24.39 -11.29 -18.19
C VAL A 416 -24.28 -12.81 -18.30
N LYS A 417 -25.01 -13.53 -17.43
CA LYS A 417 -25.15 -14.99 -17.55
C LYS A 417 -25.62 -15.31 -18.97
N PRO A 418 -24.98 -16.23 -19.71
CA PRO A 418 -25.47 -16.65 -21.01
C PRO A 418 -26.90 -17.17 -20.83
N ARG A 419 -27.83 -16.50 -21.50
CA ARG A 419 -29.24 -16.86 -21.51
C ARG A 419 -29.32 -18.22 -22.22
N THR A 420 -29.62 -19.27 -21.46
CA THR A 420 -29.94 -20.58 -22.01
C THR A 420 -31.09 -20.38 -23.00
N GLN A 421 -30.78 -20.51 -24.30
CA GLN A 421 -31.82 -20.63 -25.30
C GLN A 421 -32.44 -22.01 -25.10
N LEU A 422 -33.67 -22.00 -24.57
CA LEU A 422 -34.57 -23.14 -24.66
C LEU A 422 -34.95 -23.29 -26.13
N ASN A 423 -34.51 -24.39 -26.75
CA ASN A 423 -35.16 -24.98 -27.91
C ASN A 423 -36.00 -26.16 -27.43
#